data_AF-A0A975N7Y3-F1
#
_entry.id   AF-A0A975N7Y3-F1
#
_cell.length_a   1.000
_cell.length_b   1.000
_cell.length_c   1.000
_cell.angle_alpha   90.00
_cell.angle_beta   90.00
_cell.angle_gamma   90.00
#
_symmetry.space_group_name_H-M   'P 1'
#
loop_
_entity.id
_entity.type
_entity.pdbx_description
1 polymer ?
#
loop_
_entity_poly.entity_id
_entity_poly.type
_entity_poly.pdbx_seq_one_letter_code
_entity_poly.pdbx_strand_id
1 'polypeptide(L)' 'MRFSGIGVDPDPVALRGLVELVAQGRLRVHVQETFPFEGIADAHRLLDAGHLEGKLVLTV' A
#
# COMPACT_ATOMS: atom_id res chain seq x y z
N MET A 1 9.73 15.10 -11.75
CA MET A 1 8.59 14.53 -10.99
C MET A 1 7.48 15.56 -10.91
N ARG A 2 6.27 15.21 -11.36
CA ARG A 2 5.05 15.98 -11.08
C ARG A 2 4.40 15.35 -9.84
N PHE A 3 4.39 16.06 -8.73
CA PHE A 3 3.65 15.65 -7.53
C PHE A 3 2.29 16.37 -7.55
N SER A 4 1.19 15.63 -7.75
CA SER A 4 -0.15 16.13 -7.49
C SER A 4 -0.53 15.74 -6.07
N GLY A 5 -0.43 16.68 -5.13
CA GLY A 5 -0.85 16.45 -3.76
C GLY A 5 -2.36 16.38 -3.66
N ILE A 6 -2.90 15.20 -3.41
CA ILE A 6 -4.28 15.05 -2.94
C ILE A 6 -4.22 15.28 -1.43
N GLY A 7 -4.92 16.30 -0.94
CA GLY A 7 -5.15 16.44 0.50
C GLY A 7 -6.07 15.31 0.95
N VAL A 8 -5.60 14.49 1.88
CA VAL A 8 -6.38 13.39 2.45
C VAL A 8 -6.46 13.63 3.96
N ASP A 9 -7.67 13.79 4.47
CA ASP A 9 -7.90 13.81 5.92
C ASP A 9 -8.06 12.35 6.40
N PRO A 10 -7.44 11.96 7.53
CA PRO A 10 -7.64 10.63 8.07
C PRO A 10 -9.10 10.45 8.52
N ASP A 11 -9.80 9.51 7.90
CA ASP A 11 -11.15 9.09 8.29
C ASP A 11 -11.10 7.78 9.11
N PRO A 12 -11.18 7.86 10.45
CA PRO A 12 -11.13 6.68 11.29
C PRO A 12 -12.40 5.82 11.19
N VAL A 13 -13.54 6.38 10.79
CA VAL A 13 -14.80 5.63 10.63
C VAL A 13 -14.71 4.76 9.39
N ALA A 14 -14.31 5.35 8.25
CA ALA A 14 -14.13 4.62 7.02
C ALA A 14 -13.07 3.51 7.17
N LEU A 15 -11.95 3.81 7.84
CA LEU A 15 -10.89 2.82 8.06
C LEU A 15 -11.38 1.62 8.88
N ARG A 16 -12.21 1.82 9.91
CA ARG A 16 -12.82 0.71 10.67
C ARG A 16 -13.69 -0.18 9.78
N GLY A 17 -14.49 0.40 8.90
CA GLY A 17 -15.28 -0.36 7.93
C GLY A 17 -14.40 -1.25 7.02
N LEU A 18 -13.24 -0.74 6.57
CA LEU A 18 -12.28 -1.54 5.80
C LEU A 18 -11.72 -2.71 6.61
N VAL A 19 -11.41 -2.51 7.90
CA VAL A 19 -10.94 -3.59 8.79
C VAL A 19 -11.99 -4.70 8.93
N GLU A 20 -13.26 -4.34 9.12
CA GLU A 20 -14.36 -5.32 9.21
C GLU A 20 -14.48 -6.15 7.93
N LEU A 21 -14.36 -5.53 6.75
CA LEU A 21 -14.39 -6.24 5.48
C LEU A 21 -13.21 -7.21 5.31
N VAL A 22 -12.01 -6.83 5.78
CA VAL A 22 -10.84 -7.71 5.78
C VAL A 22 -11.07 -8.88 6.73
N ALA A 23 -11.56 -8.63 7.95
CA ALA A 23 -11.84 -9.67 8.93
C ALA A 23 -12.89 -10.68 8.45
N GLN A 24 -13.88 -10.22 7.67
CA GLN A 24 -14.89 -11.06 7.04
C GLN A 24 -14.38 -11.80 5.79
N GLY A 25 -13.13 -11.58 5.36
CA GLY A 25 -12.58 -12.14 4.12
C GLY A 25 -13.20 -11.55 2.84
N ARG A 26 -13.95 -10.46 2.96
CA ARG A 26 -14.65 -9.78 1.85
C ARG A 26 -13.80 -8.72 1.17
N LEU A 27 -12.69 -8.33 1.79
CA LEU A 27 -11.66 -7.47 1.22
C LEU A 27 -10.30 -8.14 1.39
N ARG A 28 -9.57 -8.32 0.28
CA ARG A 28 -8.21 -8.86 0.27
C ARG A 28 -7.25 -7.79 -0.25
N VAL A 29 -6.21 -7.52 0.51
CA VAL A 29 -5.08 -6.71 0.03
C VAL A 29 -4.30 -7.55 -0.97
N HIS A 30 -4.18 -7.05 -2.20
CA HIS A 30 -3.27 -7.64 -3.17
C HIS A 30 -1.85 -7.11 -2.91
N VAL A 31 -1.04 -7.93 -2.26
CA VAL A 31 0.39 -7.66 -2.04
C VAL A 31 1.13 -8.19 -3.25
N GLN A 32 1.79 -7.29 -3.98
CA GLN A 32 2.55 -7.67 -5.17
C GLN A 32 3.88 -8.27 -4.78
N GLU A 33 4.61 -7.58 -3.89
CA GLU A 33 5.92 -7.99 -3.43
C GLU A 33 6.19 -7.46 -2.02
N THR A 34 7.02 -8.19 -1.28
CA THR A 34 7.43 -7.84 0.08
C THR A 34 8.95 -7.77 0.13
N PHE A 35 9.48 -6.67 0.65
CA PHE A 35 10.91 -6.47 0.84
C PHE A 35 11.25 -6.42 2.33
N PRO A 36 12.42 -6.93 2.75
CA PRO A 36 12.98 -6.52 4.04
C PRO A 36 13.32 -5.03 4.00
N PHE A 37 13.41 -4.38 5.16
CA PHE A 37 13.66 -2.94 5.23
C PHE A 37 14.96 -2.53 4.52
N GLU A 38 15.99 -3.39 4.55
CA GLU A 38 17.27 -3.21 3.84
C GLU A 38 17.08 -3.12 2.31
N GLY A 39 16.00 -3.71 1.78
CA GLY A 39 15.63 -3.71 0.37
C GLY A 39 14.83 -2.49 -0.09
N ILE A 40 14.71 -1.43 0.73
CA ILE A 40 13.90 -0.24 0.42
C ILE A 40 14.27 0.43 -0.92
N ALA A 41 15.54 0.41 -1.29
CA ALA A 41 16.00 0.99 -2.55
C ALA A 41 15.43 0.24 -3.77
N ASP A 42 15.36 -1.10 -3.70
CA ASP A 42 14.76 -1.93 -4.75
C ASP A 42 13.25 -1.75 -4.82
N ALA A 43 12.59 -1.67 -3.66
CA ALA A 43 11.16 -1.38 -3.59
C ALA A 43 10.82 -0.04 -4.29
N HIS A 44 11.64 1.00 -4.08
CA HIS A 44 11.46 2.29 -4.76
C HIS A 44 11.72 2.20 -6.27
N ARG A 45 12.77 1.50 -6.70
CA ARG A 45 13.03 1.28 -8.14
C ARG A 45 11.84 0.60 -8.83
N LEU A 46 11.24 -0.40 -8.19
CA LEU A 46 10.08 -1.11 -8.71
C LEU A 46 8.83 -0.21 -8.73
N LEU A 47 8.61 0.60 -7.69
CA LEU A 47 7.52 1.58 -7.64
C LEU A 47 7.63 2.63 -8.77
N ASP A 48 8.82 3.16 -8.99
CA ASP A 48 9.09 4.18 -10.02
C ASP A 48 8.89 3.65 -11.45
N ALA A 49 8.98 2.33 -11.65
CA ALA A 49 8.70 1.70 -12.95
C ALA A 49 7.22 1.84 -13.37
N GLY A 50 6.30 2.18 -12.46
CA GLY A 50 4.94 2.61 -12.78
C GLY A 50 3.93 1.51 -13.17
N HIS A 51 4.28 0.22 -13.00
CA HIS A 51 3.44 -0.93 -13.38
C HIS A 51 3.06 -1.79 -12.16
N LEU A 52 2.93 -1.19 -10.98
CA LEU A 52 2.52 -1.93 -9.80
C LEU A 52 1.03 -2.28 -9.86
N GLU A 53 0.73 -3.57 -9.70
CA GLU A 53 -0.61 -4.05 -9.42
C GLU A 53 -0.65 -4.45 -7.94
N GLY A 54 -1.27 -3.61 -7.11
CA GLY A 54 -1.37 -3.87 -5.66
C GLY A 54 -0.46 -3.01 -4.79
N LYS A 55 0.04 -3.59 -3.70
CA LYS A 55 0.86 -2.92 -2.70
C LYS A 55 2.24 -3.57 -2.57
N LEU A 56 3.26 -2.74 -2.39
CA LEU A 56 4.56 -3.15 -1.87
C LEU A 56 4.53 -3.06 -0.35
N VAL A 57 5.07 -4.08 0.31
CA VAL A 57 5.15 -4.14 1.78
C VAL A 57 6.62 -4.16 2.18
N LEU A 58 6.97 -3.36 3.18
CA LEU A 58 8.26 -3.46 3.85
C LEU A 58 8.08 -4.23 5.16
N THR A 59 9.00 -5.15 5.42
CA THR A 59 9.08 -5.93 6.66
C THR A 59 10.23 -5.45 7.52
N VAL A 60 10.05 -5.53 8.84
CA VAL A 60 11.00 -5.09 9.87
C VAL A 60 11.26 -6.21 10.86
#